data_AF-A0A6M9PVE7-F1
#
_entry.id   AF-A0A6M9PVE7-F1
#
_cell.length_a   1.000
_cell.length_b   1.000
_cell.length_c   1.000
_cell.angle_alpha   90.00
_cell.angle_beta   90.00
_cell.angle_gamma   90.00
#
_symmetry.space_group_name_H-M   'P 1'
#
loop_
_entity.id
_entity.type
_entity.pdbx_description
1 polymer ?
#
loop_
_entity_poly.entity_id
_entity_poly.type
_entity_poly.pdbx_seq_one_letter_code
_entity_poly.pdbx_strand_id
1 'polypeptide(L)'
;MSNIQIHTLSDVQSEAIGDGTRVWQYCVIFPKATVGKNCNICAQVLIENDVVIGDHVTIKSGVQLWDGTRIGNRVFIGPNATFTNDQFPRSKQYPNQFLITEIKDGASIGANATILPGLTIGEGAMVGAGAVVTRNIPPHAIVVGNPAVITGYVGANNTKPDNQYSASIDLTENSKSLGVGACVLYRLPLVPDIRGNLSVAEYEKQIPFIPKRCFWVFDVPSREVRGEHAHKKLHQYLICVKGSVNVVLDDGVNKTELILDKPNLGLHIPPRVWGIQYKYSADAVLLVLASDAYHADDYLRDYVEFISHINSQTAQS
;
A
#
# COMPACT_ATOMS: atom_id res chain seq x y z
N MET A 1 2.96 38.43 10.81
CA MET A 1 4.38 38.47 10.39
C MET A 1 4.73 37.09 9.88
N SER A 2 5.32 36.98 8.68
CA SER A 2 5.79 35.72 8.13
C SER A 2 6.95 35.18 8.97
N ASN A 3 6.81 33.98 9.54
CA ASN A 3 7.81 33.38 10.46
C ASN A 3 8.75 32.41 9.72
N ILE A 4 9.17 32.79 8.51
CA ILE A 4 10.10 31.98 7.71
C ILE A 4 11.50 32.15 8.30
N GLN A 5 12.23 31.04 8.48
CA GLN A 5 13.59 31.07 9.00
C GLN A 5 14.55 30.50 7.95
N ILE A 6 15.28 31.37 7.27
CA ILE A 6 16.32 30.98 6.30
C ILE A 6 17.67 31.23 6.94
N HIS A 7 18.48 30.18 7.08
CA HIS A 7 19.84 30.31 7.58
C HIS A 7 20.69 31.12 6.61
N THR A 8 21.54 32.01 7.14
CA THR A 8 22.43 32.91 6.39
C THR A 8 23.50 32.22 5.54
N LEU A 9 23.63 30.88 5.65
CA LEU A 9 24.62 30.07 4.93
C LEU A 9 23.96 29.28 3.80
N SER A 10 22.74 29.61 3.45
CA SER A 10 21.97 28.96 2.39
C SER A 10 21.72 29.93 1.25
N ASP A 11 21.72 29.42 0.03
CA ASP A 11 21.41 30.15 -1.19
C ASP A 11 19.95 29.85 -1.57
N VAL A 12 19.05 30.75 -1.18
CA VAL A 12 17.60 30.60 -1.40
C VAL A 12 17.13 31.73 -2.30
N GLN A 13 16.75 31.38 -3.52
CA GLN A 13 16.33 32.32 -4.56
C GLN A 13 14.81 32.34 -4.75
N SER A 14 14.08 31.33 -4.26
CA SER A 14 12.63 31.27 -4.34
C SER A 14 11.97 32.24 -3.36
N GLU A 15 10.97 32.97 -3.84
CA GLU A 15 10.07 33.79 -3.03
C GLU A 15 8.84 33.00 -2.55
N ALA A 16 8.62 31.79 -3.07
CA ALA A 16 7.47 30.95 -2.79
C ALA A 16 7.74 29.94 -1.66
N ILE A 17 8.10 30.46 -0.48
CA ILE A 17 8.30 29.67 0.74
C ILE A 17 7.22 30.02 1.76
N GLY A 18 6.47 29.01 2.20
CA GLY A 18 5.36 29.18 3.14
C GLY A 18 5.78 29.51 4.56
N ASP A 19 4.89 30.18 5.29
CA ASP A 19 5.08 30.57 6.69
C ASP A 19 5.44 29.39 7.60
N GLY A 20 6.33 29.65 8.57
CA GLY A 20 6.78 28.65 9.54
C GLY A 20 7.80 27.64 9.00
N THR A 21 8.11 27.71 7.70
CA THR A 21 9.16 26.87 7.09
C THR A 21 10.55 27.31 7.54
N ARG A 22 11.39 26.32 7.87
CA ARG A 22 12.79 26.50 8.25
C ARG A 22 13.70 25.90 7.19
N VAL A 23 14.67 26.68 6.74
CA VAL A 23 15.75 26.27 5.84
C VAL A 23 17.07 26.38 6.58
N TRP A 24 17.72 25.25 6.82
CA TRP A 24 19.00 25.14 7.52
C TRP A 24 20.17 25.44 6.59
N GLN A 25 21.39 25.53 7.12
CA GLN A 25 22.61 25.93 6.42
C GLN A 25 22.94 25.08 5.19
N TYR A 26 23.61 25.69 4.20
CA TYR A 26 24.11 25.03 2.99
C TYR A 26 23.03 24.39 2.13
N CYS A 27 21.80 24.92 2.17
CA CYS A 27 20.77 24.56 1.20
C CYS A 27 20.89 25.43 -0.05
N VAL A 28 20.45 24.88 -1.18
CA VAL A 28 20.31 25.61 -2.46
C VAL A 28 18.88 25.43 -2.95
N ILE A 29 18.13 26.52 -3.10
CA ILE A 29 16.73 26.51 -3.56
C ILE A 29 16.57 27.48 -4.73
N PHE A 30 16.21 26.94 -5.89
CA PHE A 30 16.08 27.69 -7.15
C PHE A 30 14.83 28.57 -7.19
N PRO A 31 14.81 29.65 -8.02
CA PRO A 31 13.82 30.73 -7.91
C PRO A 31 12.36 30.31 -8.17
N LYS A 32 12.14 29.23 -8.92
CA LYS A 32 10.77 28.76 -9.26
C LYS A 32 10.24 27.65 -8.33
N ALA A 33 11.06 27.16 -7.41
CA ALA A 33 10.65 26.13 -6.46
C ALA A 33 9.49 26.64 -5.59
N THR A 34 8.50 25.78 -5.30
CA THR A 34 7.42 26.10 -4.36
C THR A 34 7.52 25.21 -3.13
N VAL A 35 7.58 25.83 -1.94
CA VAL A 35 7.61 25.14 -0.65
C VAL A 35 6.46 25.61 0.22
N GLY A 36 5.66 24.67 0.72
CA GLY A 36 4.53 24.94 1.60
C GLY A 36 4.93 25.45 2.99
N LYS A 37 3.94 25.50 3.87
CA LYS A 37 4.03 25.99 5.25
C LYS A 37 4.60 24.95 6.19
N ASN A 38 5.20 25.41 7.29
CA ASN A 38 5.68 24.56 8.38
C ASN A 38 6.60 23.40 7.95
N CYS A 39 7.37 23.61 6.89
CA CYS A 39 8.35 22.62 6.42
C CYS A 39 9.67 22.73 7.18
N ASN A 40 10.45 21.65 7.16
CA ASN A 40 11.79 21.62 7.73
C ASN A 40 12.78 21.09 6.69
N ILE A 41 13.51 22.00 6.06
CA ILE A 41 14.51 21.72 5.01
C ILE A 41 15.89 21.70 5.66
N CYS A 42 16.34 20.52 6.06
CA CYS A 42 17.62 20.32 6.76
C CYS A 42 18.82 20.66 5.87
N ALA A 43 20.00 20.78 6.50
CA ALA A 43 21.21 21.26 5.84
C ALA A 43 21.59 20.42 4.61
N GLN A 44 22.23 21.03 3.61
CA GLN A 44 22.71 20.34 2.39
C GLN A 44 21.59 19.72 1.55
N VAL A 45 20.43 20.36 1.50
CA VAL A 45 19.35 20.02 0.57
C VAL A 45 19.42 20.91 -0.66
N LEU A 46 19.21 20.31 -1.83
CA LEU A 46 19.08 21.03 -3.11
C LEU A 46 17.66 20.87 -3.67
N ILE A 47 17.06 21.96 -4.13
CA ILE A 47 15.71 22.00 -4.71
C ILE A 47 15.75 22.80 -6.02
N GLU A 48 15.41 22.15 -7.14
CA GLU A 48 15.37 22.79 -8.46
C GLU A 48 14.08 23.59 -8.72
N ASN A 49 13.91 24.08 -9.96
CA ASN A 49 12.87 25.02 -10.33
C ASN A 49 11.48 24.37 -10.38
N ASP A 50 11.35 23.24 -11.08
CA ASP A 50 10.09 22.52 -11.23
C ASP A 50 9.89 21.52 -10.09
N VAL A 51 9.87 22.05 -8.86
CA VAL A 51 9.61 21.29 -7.64
C VAL A 51 8.49 21.94 -6.85
N VAL A 52 7.51 21.13 -6.44
CA VAL A 52 6.40 21.55 -5.59
C VAL A 52 6.39 20.68 -4.34
N ILE A 53 6.46 21.32 -3.17
CA ILE A 53 6.42 20.69 -1.85
C ILE A 53 5.22 21.24 -1.08
N GLY A 54 4.37 20.35 -0.58
CA GLY A 54 3.22 20.67 0.25
C GLY A 54 3.58 21.15 1.66
N ASP A 55 2.61 21.14 2.56
CA ASP A 55 2.76 21.64 3.92
C ASP A 55 3.24 20.54 4.89
N HIS A 56 3.91 20.95 5.98
CA HIS A 56 4.35 20.08 7.06
C HIS A 56 5.33 18.98 6.63
N VAL A 57 6.13 19.25 5.60
CA VAL A 57 7.10 18.30 5.06
C VAL A 57 8.43 18.39 5.80
N THR A 58 9.04 17.25 6.10
CA THR A 58 10.42 17.20 6.61
C THR A 58 11.34 16.59 5.56
N ILE A 59 12.38 17.33 5.18
CA ILE A 59 13.43 16.87 4.28
C ILE A 59 14.74 16.88 5.04
N LYS A 60 15.29 15.70 5.28
CA LYS A 60 16.57 15.53 5.97
C LYS A 60 17.74 15.84 5.02
N SER A 61 18.93 15.97 5.62
CA SER A 61 20.14 16.38 4.91
C SER A 61 20.55 15.43 3.79
N GLY A 62 21.23 15.99 2.79
CA GLY A 62 21.81 15.24 1.67
C GLY A 62 20.81 14.81 0.60
N VAL A 63 19.60 15.38 0.59
CA VAL A 63 18.55 15.12 -0.42
C VAL A 63 18.65 16.15 -1.55
N GLN A 64 18.52 15.69 -2.79
CA GLN A 64 18.39 16.54 -3.97
C GLN A 64 17.03 16.27 -4.63
N LEU A 65 16.25 17.32 -4.85
CA LEU A 65 14.97 17.27 -5.53
C LEU A 65 15.10 17.94 -6.89
N TRP A 66 14.98 17.13 -7.94
CA TRP A 66 15.14 17.55 -9.32
C TRP A 66 13.82 18.04 -9.93
N ASP A 67 13.93 18.76 -11.03
CA ASP A 67 12.79 19.13 -11.87
C ASP A 67 11.88 17.93 -12.15
N GLY A 68 10.58 18.11 -11.97
CA GLY A 68 9.54 17.06 -12.06
C GLY A 68 9.14 16.44 -10.71
N THR A 69 9.74 16.87 -9.59
CA THR A 69 9.39 16.32 -8.26
C THR A 69 8.13 16.98 -7.69
N ARG A 70 7.16 16.19 -7.23
CA ARG A 70 5.93 16.63 -6.55
C ARG A 70 5.81 15.94 -5.21
N ILE A 71 5.80 16.70 -4.13
CA ILE A 71 5.73 16.20 -2.75
C ILE A 71 4.45 16.74 -2.11
N GLY A 72 3.61 15.83 -1.63
CA GLY A 72 2.38 16.13 -0.90
C GLY A 72 2.65 16.64 0.51
N ASN A 73 1.58 16.74 1.31
CA ASN A 73 1.65 17.24 2.67
C ASN A 73 2.10 16.14 3.65
N ARG A 74 2.70 16.54 4.78
CA ARG A 74 3.08 15.64 5.89
C ARG A 74 4.03 14.51 5.47
N VAL A 75 4.76 14.71 4.38
CA VAL A 75 5.75 13.74 3.88
C VAL A 75 7.03 13.83 4.71
N PHE A 76 7.63 12.67 5.00
CA PHE A 76 8.96 12.57 5.58
C PHE A 76 9.95 12.02 4.55
N ILE A 77 11.03 12.76 4.30
CA ILE A 77 12.14 12.31 3.45
C ILE A 77 13.39 12.16 4.32
N GLY A 78 13.82 10.91 4.48
CA GLY A 78 14.98 10.52 5.27
C GLY A 78 16.31 11.02 4.69
N PRO A 79 17.37 11.04 5.50
CA PRO A 79 18.66 11.58 5.08
C PRO A 79 19.22 10.79 3.90
N ASN A 80 19.83 11.49 2.95
CA ASN A 80 20.42 10.93 1.73
C ASN A 80 19.44 10.13 0.85
N ALA A 81 18.12 10.28 1.02
CA ALA A 81 17.17 9.75 0.06
C ALA A 81 17.43 10.40 -1.32
N THR A 82 17.55 9.57 -2.34
CA THR A 82 17.99 9.97 -3.68
C THR A 82 16.84 9.86 -4.66
N PHE A 83 16.55 10.97 -5.35
CA PHE A 83 15.55 11.06 -6.40
C PHE A 83 16.23 11.09 -7.76
N THR A 84 15.51 10.67 -8.80
CA THR A 84 15.95 10.72 -10.20
C THR A 84 14.77 11.15 -11.07
N ASN A 85 15.06 11.72 -12.25
CA ASN A 85 14.04 12.25 -13.18
C ASN A 85 14.25 11.83 -14.65
N ASP A 86 15.42 11.29 -14.99
CA ASP A 86 15.74 10.68 -16.29
C ASP A 86 16.00 9.19 -16.11
N GLN A 87 15.33 8.36 -16.91
CA GLN A 87 15.45 6.91 -16.84
C GLN A 87 16.72 6.38 -17.53
N PHE A 88 17.26 7.13 -18.48
CA PHE A 88 18.43 6.73 -19.27
C PHE A 88 19.43 7.88 -19.40
N PRO A 89 19.97 8.41 -18.29
CA PRO A 89 20.78 9.62 -18.30
C PRO A 89 22.06 9.44 -19.12
N ARG A 90 22.34 10.45 -19.94
CA ARG A 90 23.55 10.60 -20.76
C ARG A 90 24.01 12.04 -20.75
N SER A 91 25.32 12.27 -20.59
CA SER A 91 25.86 13.63 -20.49
C SER A 91 25.55 14.43 -21.76
N LYS A 92 25.00 15.65 -21.59
CA LYS A 92 24.59 16.57 -22.65
C LYS A 92 23.51 16.00 -23.59
N GLN A 93 22.79 14.97 -23.15
CA GLN A 93 21.62 14.42 -23.83
C GLN A 93 20.49 14.47 -22.83
N TYR A 94 19.44 15.23 -23.17
CA TYR A 94 18.33 15.48 -22.27
C TYR A 94 17.04 14.98 -22.92
N PRO A 95 16.11 14.42 -22.13
CA PRO A 95 14.79 14.11 -22.65
C PRO A 95 14.05 15.41 -23.02
N ASN A 96 13.05 15.30 -23.89
CA ASN A 96 12.17 16.44 -24.20
C ASN A 96 11.44 16.96 -22.95
N GLN A 97 11.14 16.05 -22.01
CA GLN A 97 10.50 16.34 -20.74
C GLN A 97 10.99 15.33 -19.69
N PHE A 98 11.34 15.83 -18.50
CA PHE A 98 11.67 14.97 -17.36
C PHE A 98 10.43 14.26 -16.80
N LEU A 99 10.61 13.05 -16.29
CA LEU A 99 9.51 12.29 -15.71
C LEU A 99 9.09 12.88 -14.36
N ILE A 100 7.79 12.87 -14.11
CA ILE A 100 7.21 13.39 -12.87
C ILE A 100 7.20 12.29 -11.81
N THR A 101 7.86 12.54 -10.69
CA THR A 101 7.84 11.66 -9.52
C THR A 101 6.95 12.29 -8.45
N GLU A 102 5.95 11.54 -7.99
CA GLU A 102 4.96 12.01 -7.03
C GLU A 102 5.08 11.26 -5.70
N ILE A 103 5.27 11.99 -4.60
CA ILE A 103 5.21 11.47 -3.24
C ILE A 103 3.92 11.98 -2.61
N LYS A 104 2.92 11.11 -2.45
CA LYS A 104 1.61 11.50 -1.94
C LYS A 104 1.64 11.75 -0.43
N ASP A 105 0.57 12.36 0.07
CA ASP A 105 0.44 12.83 1.46
C ASP A 105 0.83 11.76 2.50
N GLY A 106 1.51 12.17 3.56
CA GLY A 106 1.87 11.31 4.69
C GLY A 106 2.86 10.18 4.39
N ALA A 107 3.34 10.04 3.14
CA ALA A 107 4.33 9.02 2.80
C ALA A 107 5.67 9.28 3.50
N SER A 108 6.41 8.21 3.78
CA SER A 108 7.71 8.24 4.43
C SER A 108 8.75 7.53 3.59
N ILE A 109 9.81 8.25 3.24
CA ILE A 109 10.95 7.75 2.48
C ILE A 109 12.12 7.51 3.44
N GLY A 110 12.54 6.26 3.56
CA GLY A 110 13.62 5.85 4.45
C GLY A 110 14.98 6.44 4.06
N ALA A 111 15.89 6.48 5.04
CA ALA A 111 17.25 6.95 4.84
C ALA A 111 17.94 6.21 3.69
N ASN A 112 18.63 6.95 2.82
CA ASN A 112 19.41 6.42 1.70
C ASN A 112 18.60 5.54 0.72
N ALA A 113 17.27 5.68 0.68
CA ALA A 113 16.46 5.03 -0.35
C ALA A 113 16.67 5.70 -1.73
N THR A 114 16.56 4.94 -2.80
CA THR A 114 16.65 5.43 -4.19
C THR A 114 15.30 5.30 -4.87
N ILE A 115 14.78 6.41 -5.41
CA ILE A 115 13.51 6.48 -6.12
C ILE A 115 13.81 6.65 -7.62
N LEU A 116 13.46 5.64 -8.42
CA LEU A 116 13.52 5.71 -9.88
C LEU A 116 12.53 6.77 -10.42
N PRO A 117 12.74 7.26 -11.64
CA PRO A 117 11.98 8.40 -12.15
C PRO A 117 10.57 7.99 -12.59
N GLY A 118 9.63 8.92 -12.53
CA GLY A 118 8.28 8.71 -13.06
C GLY A 118 7.36 7.87 -12.16
N LEU A 119 7.69 7.76 -10.87
CA LEU A 119 6.98 6.89 -9.94
C LEU A 119 6.06 7.65 -9.01
N THR A 120 4.94 7.01 -8.65
CA THR A 120 4.05 7.46 -7.59
C THR A 120 4.27 6.63 -6.32
N ILE A 121 4.54 7.31 -5.21
CA ILE A 121 4.56 6.73 -3.86
C ILE A 121 3.24 7.11 -3.18
N GLY A 122 2.40 6.11 -2.93
CA GLY A 122 1.03 6.28 -2.43
C GLY A 122 0.94 6.89 -1.04
N GLU A 123 -0.27 7.36 -0.71
CA GLU A 123 -0.56 8.02 0.56
C GLU A 123 -0.20 7.14 1.75
N GLY A 124 0.52 7.69 2.73
CA GLY A 124 0.93 6.98 3.94
C GLY A 124 1.84 5.76 3.72
N ALA A 125 2.38 5.57 2.51
CA ALA A 125 3.31 4.48 2.22
C ALA A 125 4.64 4.65 2.99
N MET A 126 5.31 3.53 3.26
CA MET A 126 6.58 3.49 3.98
C MET A 126 7.64 2.81 3.13
N VAL A 127 8.57 3.59 2.59
CA VAL A 127 9.76 3.07 1.91
C VAL A 127 10.86 2.87 2.96
N GLY A 128 11.33 1.64 3.11
CA GLY A 128 12.40 1.31 4.05
C GLY A 128 13.75 1.93 3.68
N ALA A 129 14.62 2.04 4.68
CA ALA A 129 15.98 2.55 4.46
C ALA A 129 16.74 1.69 3.43
N GLY A 130 17.48 2.35 2.54
CA GLY A 130 18.28 1.69 1.49
C GLY A 130 17.48 0.99 0.39
N ALA A 131 16.15 1.13 0.35
CA ALA A 131 15.33 0.48 -0.67
C ALA A 131 15.56 1.12 -2.06
N VAL A 132 15.51 0.31 -3.12
CA VAL A 132 15.55 0.78 -4.52
C VAL A 132 14.17 0.61 -5.14
N VAL A 133 13.42 1.70 -5.20
CA VAL A 133 12.04 1.72 -5.66
C VAL A 133 12.01 1.79 -7.17
N THR A 134 11.46 0.75 -7.81
CA THR A 134 11.50 0.55 -9.27
C THR A 134 10.12 0.58 -9.93
N ARG A 135 9.06 0.74 -9.14
CA ARG A 135 7.65 0.78 -9.57
C ARG A 135 6.83 1.58 -8.57
N ASN A 136 5.62 1.96 -8.96
CA ASN A 136 4.68 2.66 -8.08
C ASN A 136 4.44 1.86 -6.80
N ILE A 137 4.30 2.59 -5.69
CA ILE A 137 4.05 2.02 -4.38
C ILE A 137 2.61 2.31 -3.97
N PRO A 138 1.80 1.29 -3.65
CA PRO A 138 0.42 1.48 -3.23
C PRO A 138 0.29 2.28 -1.92
N PRO A 139 -0.87 2.93 -1.67
CA PRO A 139 -1.14 3.56 -0.38
C PRO A 139 -0.91 2.60 0.79
N HIS A 140 -0.31 3.12 1.86
CA HIS A 140 0.01 2.39 3.10
C HIS A 140 0.93 1.17 2.95
N ALA A 141 1.45 0.86 1.75
CA ALA A 141 2.36 -0.26 1.56
C ALA A 141 3.71 0.00 2.25
N ILE A 142 4.29 -1.05 2.81
CA ILE A 142 5.66 -1.07 3.36
C ILE A 142 6.55 -1.78 2.35
N VAL A 143 7.58 -1.11 1.83
CA VAL A 143 8.51 -1.69 0.86
C VAL A 143 9.95 -1.65 1.33
N VAL A 144 10.72 -2.71 1.07
CA VAL A 144 12.14 -2.82 1.44
C VAL A 144 12.95 -3.56 0.36
N GLY A 145 14.26 -3.38 0.39
CA GLY A 145 15.21 -4.16 -0.44
C GLY A 145 15.56 -3.53 -1.79
N ASN A 146 16.40 -4.24 -2.55
CA ASN A 146 16.84 -3.86 -3.88
C ASN A 146 16.70 -5.07 -4.83
N PRO A 147 15.71 -5.07 -5.75
CA PRO A 147 14.65 -4.07 -5.90
C PRO A 147 13.68 -4.10 -4.72
N ALA A 148 12.98 -2.98 -4.48
CA ALA A 148 12.01 -2.87 -3.40
C ALA A 148 10.79 -3.79 -3.61
N VAL A 149 10.39 -4.51 -2.57
CA VAL A 149 9.23 -5.42 -2.54
C VAL A 149 8.32 -5.12 -1.37
N ILE A 150 7.00 -5.30 -1.55
CA ILE A 150 6.03 -5.12 -0.47
C ILE A 150 6.19 -6.21 0.58
N THR A 151 6.40 -5.80 1.83
CA THR A 151 6.57 -6.70 2.98
C THR A 151 5.45 -6.59 4.02
N GLY A 152 4.57 -5.60 3.90
CA GLY A 152 3.43 -5.41 4.78
C GLY A 152 2.67 -4.13 4.45
N TYR A 153 1.69 -3.79 5.28
CA TYR A 153 0.92 -2.55 5.19
C TYR A 153 0.85 -1.86 6.56
N VAL A 154 0.99 -0.53 6.56
CA VAL A 154 0.95 0.28 7.77
C VAL A 154 -0.43 0.14 8.43
N GLY A 155 -0.43 -0.15 9.74
CA GLY A 155 -1.64 -0.34 10.54
C GLY A 155 -2.26 -1.74 10.48
N ALA A 156 -1.75 -2.64 9.64
CA ALA A 156 -2.23 -4.02 9.60
C ALA A 156 -1.65 -4.82 10.79
N ASN A 157 -2.52 -5.30 11.66
CA ASN A 157 -2.12 -6.26 12.71
C ASN A 157 -1.93 -7.65 12.09
N ASN A 158 -0.84 -8.33 12.47
CA ASN A 158 -0.59 -9.71 12.04
C ASN A 158 -1.48 -10.67 12.82
N THR A 159 -2.56 -11.13 12.19
CA THR A 159 -3.37 -12.22 12.74
C THR A 159 -2.76 -13.54 12.29
N LYS A 160 -2.03 -14.21 13.19
CA LYS A 160 -1.61 -15.60 12.92
C LYS A 160 -2.85 -16.49 12.85
N PRO A 161 -3.04 -17.31 11.80
CA PRO A 161 -4.01 -18.39 11.85
C PRO A 161 -3.62 -19.32 13.00
N ASP A 162 -4.56 -19.59 13.91
CA ASP A 162 -4.27 -20.30 15.16
C ASP A 162 -3.62 -21.67 14.91
N ASN A 163 -2.52 -21.94 15.62
CA ASN A 163 -1.64 -23.11 15.42
C ASN A 163 -2.14 -24.41 16.08
N GLN A 164 -3.37 -24.43 16.58
CA GLN A 164 -3.88 -25.60 17.31
C GLN A 164 -4.58 -26.57 16.36
N TYR A 165 -3.97 -27.74 16.19
CA TYR A 165 -4.59 -28.93 15.61
C TYR A 165 -5.37 -29.64 16.72
N SER A 166 -6.70 -29.65 16.63
CA SER A 166 -7.53 -30.62 17.34
C SER A 166 -8.21 -31.51 16.31
N ALA A 167 -7.98 -32.82 16.43
CA ALA A 167 -8.78 -33.81 15.74
C ALA A 167 -10.18 -33.82 16.36
N SER A 168 -11.05 -32.95 15.88
CA SER A 168 -12.46 -32.92 16.30
C SER A 168 -13.33 -32.60 15.10
N ILE A 169 -14.20 -33.55 14.75
CA ILE A 169 -15.32 -33.39 13.81
C ILE A 169 -16.40 -32.61 14.56
N ASP A 170 -16.12 -31.36 14.90
CA ASP A 170 -17.16 -30.46 15.36
C ASP A 170 -17.64 -29.68 14.13
N LEU A 171 -18.84 -30.03 13.65
CA LEU A 171 -19.50 -29.36 12.51
C LEU A 171 -20.08 -28.00 12.91
N THR A 172 -19.87 -27.57 14.15
CA THR A 172 -20.23 -26.23 14.63
C THR A 172 -19.32 -25.18 13.98
N GLU A 173 -19.88 -24.00 13.67
CA GLU A 173 -19.21 -22.91 12.96
C GLU A 173 -17.98 -22.41 13.72
N ASN A 174 -16.82 -23.01 13.47
CA ASN A 174 -15.56 -22.50 13.98
C ASN A 174 -15.11 -21.34 13.10
N SER A 175 -15.76 -20.20 13.33
CA SER A 175 -15.53 -18.95 12.63
C SER A 175 -14.94 -17.91 13.58
N LYS A 176 -14.14 -17.00 13.03
CA LYS A 176 -13.50 -15.92 13.77
C LYS A 176 -13.74 -14.61 13.03
N SER A 177 -14.42 -13.67 13.68
CA SER A 177 -14.46 -12.28 13.22
C SER A 177 -13.05 -11.70 13.26
N LEU A 178 -12.67 -10.98 12.20
CA LEU A 178 -11.34 -10.42 12.04
C LEU A 178 -11.22 -8.98 12.54
N GLY A 179 -12.32 -8.36 13.00
CA GLY A 179 -12.35 -6.97 13.46
C GLY A 179 -12.10 -5.94 12.36
N VAL A 180 -12.25 -6.34 11.10
CA VAL A 180 -12.19 -5.47 9.92
C VAL A 180 -13.44 -5.73 9.10
N GLY A 181 -14.32 -4.74 9.01
CA GLY A 181 -15.66 -4.89 8.45
C GLY A 181 -16.41 -6.07 9.07
N ALA A 182 -17.23 -6.74 8.26
CA ALA A 182 -17.83 -8.03 8.61
C ALA A 182 -17.02 -9.22 8.06
N CYS A 183 -15.69 -9.09 7.96
CA CYS A 183 -14.84 -10.19 7.50
C CYS A 183 -14.77 -11.31 8.54
N VAL A 184 -14.90 -12.54 8.05
CA VAL A 184 -14.90 -13.74 8.89
C VAL A 184 -13.96 -14.78 8.29
N LEU A 185 -13.08 -15.32 9.14
CA LEU A 185 -12.28 -16.49 8.81
C LEU A 185 -12.98 -17.75 9.34
N TYR A 186 -13.29 -18.67 8.44
CA TYR A 186 -13.88 -19.95 8.73
C TYR A 186 -12.82 -21.04 8.71
N ARG A 187 -12.86 -21.92 9.71
CA ARG A 187 -12.17 -23.21 9.69
C ARG A 187 -13.14 -24.26 9.20
N LEU A 188 -12.92 -24.72 7.97
CA LEU A 188 -13.75 -25.73 7.34
C LEU A 188 -13.48 -27.10 7.98
N PRO A 189 -14.50 -27.97 8.10
CA PRO A 189 -14.33 -29.36 8.49
C PRO A 189 -13.19 -30.03 7.72
N LEU A 190 -12.35 -30.78 8.43
CA LEU A 190 -11.24 -31.54 7.87
C LEU A 190 -11.33 -32.99 8.35
N VAL A 191 -11.43 -33.93 7.42
CA VAL A 191 -11.54 -35.36 7.68
C VAL A 191 -10.30 -36.05 7.14
N PRO A 192 -9.28 -36.32 7.98
CA PRO A 192 -8.14 -37.13 7.62
C PRO A 192 -8.45 -38.64 7.78
N ASP A 193 -8.12 -39.44 6.77
CA ASP A 193 -8.14 -40.91 6.84
C ASP A 193 -6.96 -41.52 6.05
N ILE A 194 -6.87 -42.85 6.02
CA ILE A 194 -5.78 -43.58 5.31
C ILE A 194 -5.79 -43.36 3.79
N ARG A 195 -6.90 -42.89 3.22
CA ARG A 195 -7.07 -42.59 1.78
C ARG A 195 -6.69 -41.15 1.46
N GLY A 196 -6.55 -40.28 2.46
CA GLY A 196 -6.12 -38.89 2.30
C GLY A 196 -6.87 -37.93 3.22
N ASN A 197 -7.00 -36.68 2.77
CA ASN A 197 -7.66 -35.62 3.51
C ASN A 197 -8.83 -35.06 2.69
N LEU A 198 -9.97 -34.83 3.34
CA LEU A 198 -11.13 -34.19 2.75
C LEU A 198 -11.53 -32.97 3.58
N SER A 199 -11.80 -31.85 2.91
CA SER A 199 -12.47 -30.70 3.52
C SER A 199 -13.74 -30.37 2.75
N VAL A 200 -14.74 -29.83 3.44
CA VAL A 200 -16.06 -29.55 2.87
C VAL A 200 -16.59 -28.23 3.42
N ALA A 201 -17.32 -27.50 2.56
CA ALA A 201 -18.08 -26.32 2.95
C ALA A 201 -19.45 -26.39 2.27
N GLU A 202 -20.50 -26.06 3.01
CA GLU A 202 -21.86 -25.95 2.47
C GLU A 202 -22.22 -24.48 2.28
N TYR A 203 -22.94 -24.18 1.18
CA TYR A 203 -23.50 -22.85 0.96
C TYR A 203 -24.57 -22.55 2.02
N GLU A 204 -24.69 -21.26 2.35
CA GLU A 204 -25.60 -20.75 3.39
C GLU A 204 -25.30 -21.29 4.80
N LYS A 205 -24.14 -21.92 4.98
CA LYS A 205 -23.56 -22.31 6.27
C LYS A 205 -22.15 -21.71 6.39
N GLN A 206 -21.11 -22.48 6.06
CA GLN A 206 -19.72 -21.99 6.13
C GLN A 206 -19.40 -20.96 5.04
N ILE A 207 -20.10 -21.01 3.90
CA ILE A 207 -20.05 -19.98 2.87
C ILE A 207 -21.37 -19.19 2.95
N PRO A 208 -21.36 -17.92 3.38
CA PRO A 208 -22.58 -17.19 3.76
C PRO A 208 -23.41 -16.69 2.55
N PHE A 209 -23.19 -17.25 1.36
CA PHE A 209 -23.92 -16.93 0.13
C PHE A 209 -23.83 -18.10 -0.86
N ILE A 210 -24.75 -18.15 -1.83
CA ILE A 210 -24.67 -19.07 -2.97
C ILE A 210 -23.86 -18.41 -4.09
N PRO A 211 -22.71 -18.98 -4.50
CA PRO A 211 -21.86 -18.35 -5.50
C PRO A 211 -22.48 -18.43 -6.90
N LYS A 212 -22.43 -17.32 -7.65
CA LYS A 212 -22.78 -17.29 -9.08
C LYS A 212 -21.55 -17.40 -9.98
N ARG A 213 -20.36 -17.24 -9.41
CA ARG A 213 -19.09 -17.29 -10.13
C ARG A 213 -17.99 -17.85 -9.24
N CYS A 214 -17.11 -18.65 -9.83
CA CYS A 214 -15.83 -19.00 -9.24
C CYS A 214 -14.69 -18.64 -10.21
N PHE A 215 -13.51 -18.42 -9.66
CA PHE A 215 -12.27 -18.27 -10.42
C PHE A 215 -11.09 -18.65 -9.53
N TRP A 216 -9.93 -18.89 -10.14
CA TRP A 216 -8.71 -19.22 -9.42
C TRP A 216 -7.53 -18.38 -9.90
N VAL A 217 -6.63 -18.09 -8.98
CA VAL A 217 -5.39 -17.35 -9.20
C VAL A 217 -4.23 -18.26 -8.85
N PHE A 218 -3.30 -18.46 -9.79
CA PHE A 218 -2.17 -19.36 -9.68
C PHE A 218 -0.97 -18.80 -10.48
N ASP A 219 0.22 -19.38 -10.31
CA ASP A 219 1.48 -18.95 -10.94
C ASP A 219 1.78 -17.45 -10.77
N VAL A 220 1.43 -16.90 -9.61
CA VAL A 220 1.71 -15.50 -9.27
C VAL A 220 3.16 -15.40 -8.79
N PRO A 221 4.04 -14.64 -9.47
CA PRO A 221 5.39 -14.46 -8.96
C PRO A 221 5.35 -13.85 -7.56
N SER A 222 6.18 -14.34 -6.64
CA SER A 222 6.12 -13.99 -5.20
C SER A 222 6.22 -12.49 -4.89
N ARG A 223 6.81 -11.71 -5.82
CA ARG A 223 6.95 -10.25 -5.75
C ARG A 223 5.74 -9.46 -6.27
N GLU A 224 4.77 -10.13 -6.90
CA GLU A 224 3.57 -9.49 -7.44
C GLU A 224 2.48 -9.38 -6.37
N VAL A 225 1.69 -8.33 -6.54
CA VAL A 225 0.55 -8.00 -5.69
C VAL A 225 -0.69 -8.15 -6.57
N ARG A 226 -1.72 -8.75 -6.00
CA ARG A 226 -3.03 -8.97 -6.64
C ARG A 226 -4.10 -8.38 -5.74
N GLY A 227 -5.29 -8.16 -6.29
CA GLY A 227 -6.36 -7.48 -5.57
C GLY A 227 -6.24 -5.98 -5.78
N GLU A 228 -6.01 -5.24 -4.69
CA GLU A 228 -5.93 -3.77 -4.67
C GLU A 228 -7.24 -3.14 -5.14
N HIS A 229 -8.35 -3.66 -4.60
CA HIS A 229 -9.68 -3.10 -4.83
C HIS A 229 -10.63 -3.49 -3.71
N ALA A 230 -11.74 -2.77 -3.64
CA ALA A 230 -12.94 -3.18 -2.95
C ALA A 230 -14.09 -3.44 -3.95
N HIS A 231 -15.13 -4.12 -3.48
CA HIS A 231 -16.38 -4.34 -4.21
C HIS A 231 -17.51 -3.53 -3.58
N LYS A 232 -18.38 -2.91 -4.38
CA LYS A 232 -19.54 -2.14 -3.86
C LYS A 232 -20.61 -3.07 -3.29
N LYS A 233 -20.88 -4.19 -3.96
CA LYS A 233 -21.97 -5.12 -3.62
C LYS A 233 -21.57 -6.60 -3.55
N LEU A 234 -20.50 -7.00 -4.23
CA LEU A 234 -20.12 -8.41 -4.34
C LEU A 234 -19.47 -8.93 -3.05
N HIS A 235 -19.90 -10.11 -2.60
CA HIS A 235 -19.22 -10.88 -1.57
C HIS A 235 -18.21 -11.83 -2.21
N GLN A 236 -17.06 -11.99 -1.55
CA GLN A 236 -16.02 -12.94 -1.95
C GLN A 236 -15.78 -13.98 -0.85
N TYR A 237 -15.41 -15.19 -1.24
CA TYR A 237 -14.96 -16.25 -0.35
C TYR A 237 -13.67 -16.86 -0.89
N LEU A 238 -12.56 -16.70 -0.16
CA LEU A 238 -11.21 -17.07 -0.58
C LEU A 238 -10.76 -18.36 0.12
N ILE A 239 -10.21 -19.31 -0.64
CA ILE A 239 -9.58 -20.53 -0.12
C ILE A 239 -8.26 -20.74 -0.86
N CYS A 240 -7.14 -20.79 -0.15
CA CYS A 240 -5.87 -21.21 -0.73
C CYS A 240 -5.81 -22.74 -0.75
N VAL A 241 -6.20 -23.34 -1.87
CA VAL A 241 -6.35 -24.81 -1.98
C VAL A 241 -5.01 -25.54 -2.05
N LYS A 242 -3.94 -24.82 -2.39
CA LYS A 242 -2.55 -25.31 -2.38
C LYS A 242 -1.62 -24.13 -2.13
N GLY A 243 -0.48 -24.38 -1.47
CA GLY A 243 0.51 -23.36 -1.15
C GLY A 243 0.03 -22.38 -0.09
N SER A 244 0.49 -21.14 -0.16
CA SER A 244 0.12 -20.07 0.77
C SER A 244 -0.03 -18.71 0.08
N VAL A 245 -0.91 -17.87 0.62
CA VAL A 245 -1.06 -16.47 0.21
C VAL A 245 -1.32 -15.59 1.44
N ASN A 246 -0.74 -14.40 1.47
CA ASN A 246 -1.08 -13.37 2.46
C ASN A 246 -2.23 -12.54 1.93
N VAL A 247 -3.24 -12.31 2.78
CA VAL A 247 -4.39 -11.46 2.48
C VAL A 247 -4.42 -10.30 3.45
N VAL A 248 -4.50 -9.08 2.93
CA VAL A 248 -4.73 -7.85 3.70
C VAL A 248 -6.16 -7.42 3.48
N LEU A 249 -6.83 -7.07 4.57
CA LEU A 249 -8.21 -6.59 4.60
C LEU A 249 -8.22 -5.22 5.24
N ASP A 250 -9.00 -4.31 4.66
CA ASP A 250 -9.10 -2.92 5.08
C ASP A 250 -10.52 -2.40 4.88
N ASP A 251 -11.17 -1.99 5.97
CA ASP A 251 -12.51 -1.40 5.96
C ASP A 251 -12.51 0.14 5.92
N GLY A 252 -11.31 0.73 5.74
CA GLY A 252 -11.03 2.17 5.76
C GLY A 252 -10.70 2.73 7.14
N VAL A 253 -10.92 1.96 8.21
CA VAL A 253 -10.61 2.35 9.60
C VAL A 253 -9.65 1.35 10.22
N ASN A 254 -9.97 0.07 10.14
CA ASN A 254 -9.23 -1.05 10.68
C ASN A 254 -8.56 -1.84 9.54
N LYS A 255 -7.35 -2.33 9.81
CA LYS A 255 -6.56 -3.14 8.89
C LYS A 255 -6.09 -4.41 9.58
N THR A 256 -6.12 -5.53 8.85
CA THR A 256 -5.58 -6.80 9.34
C THR A 256 -4.92 -7.56 8.19
N GLU A 257 -3.89 -8.32 8.53
CA GLU A 257 -3.22 -9.24 7.61
C GLU A 257 -3.30 -10.67 8.17
N LEU A 258 -3.63 -11.62 7.30
CA LEU A 258 -3.65 -13.05 7.62
C LEU A 258 -3.02 -13.87 6.49
N ILE A 259 -2.68 -15.12 6.80
CA ILE A 259 -2.15 -16.09 5.83
C ILE A 259 -3.20 -17.18 5.60
N LEU A 260 -3.50 -17.47 4.34
CA LEU A 260 -4.24 -18.65 3.92
C LEU A 260 -3.23 -19.68 3.42
N ASP A 261 -2.87 -20.64 4.28
CA ASP A 261 -1.84 -21.66 4.05
C ASP A 261 -2.37 -23.10 4.12
N LYS A 262 -3.68 -23.25 4.28
CA LYS A 262 -4.36 -24.54 4.42
C LYS A 262 -5.63 -24.57 3.59
N PRO A 263 -5.93 -25.70 2.92
CA PRO A 263 -7.12 -25.84 2.09
C PRO A 263 -8.44 -25.88 2.89
N ASN A 264 -8.37 -25.98 4.22
CA ASN A 264 -9.53 -25.92 5.11
C ASN A 264 -9.69 -24.56 5.81
N LEU A 265 -9.05 -23.51 5.31
CA LEU A 265 -9.30 -22.12 5.73
C LEU A 265 -10.08 -21.39 4.64
N GLY A 266 -11.24 -20.86 5.00
CA GLY A 266 -12.10 -20.08 4.12
C GLY A 266 -12.26 -18.65 4.64
N LEU A 267 -11.93 -17.66 3.82
CA LEU A 267 -12.04 -16.25 4.20
C LEU A 267 -13.22 -15.60 3.48
N HIS A 268 -14.21 -15.15 4.25
CA HIS A 268 -15.29 -14.31 3.73
C HIS A 268 -14.90 -12.84 3.77
N ILE A 269 -15.02 -12.19 2.61
CA ILE A 269 -14.85 -10.75 2.43
C ILE A 269 -16.20 -10.19 1.96
N PRO A 270 -16.91 -9.44 2.82
CA PRO A 270 -18.13 -8.77 2.42
C PRO A 270 -17.83 -7.55 1.53
N PRO A 271 -18.86 -6.94 0.92
CA PRO A 271 -18.70 -5.70 0.17
C PRO A 271 -18.12 -4.59 1.04
N ARG A 272 -17.50 -3.61 0.38
CA ARG A 272 -16.88 -2.42 0.98
C ARG A 272 -15.72 -2.74 1.91
N VAL A 273 -15.02 -3.85 1.64
CA VAL A 273 -13.72 -4.15 2.21
C VAL A 273 -12.71 -4.18 1.08
N TRP A 274 -11.63 -3.41 1.23
CA TRP A 274 -10.50 -3.41 0.32
C TRP A 274 -9.62 -4.63 0.58
N GLY A 275 -9.40 -5.43 -0.46
CA GLY A 275 -8.68 -6.69 -0.40
C GLY A 275 -7.39 -6.65 -1.20
N ILE A 276 -6.30 -7.11 -0.59
CA ILE A 276 -5.00 -7.28 -1.25
C ILE A 276 -4.52 -8.70 -1.01
N GLN A 277 -4.01 -9.36 -2.04
CA GLN A 277 -3.44 -10.70 -1.96
C GLN A 277 -2.01 -10.66 -2.50
N TYR A 278 -1.03 -11.07 -1.71
CA TYR A 278 0.39 -10.99 -2.07
C TYR A 278 1.20 -12.09 -1.37
N LYS A 279 2.51 -12.15 -1.64
CA LYS A 279 3.41 -13.21 -1.11
C LYS A 279 2.89 -14.62 -1.40
N TYR A 280 2.44 -14.86 -2.62
CA TYR A 280 2.08 -16.19 -3.09
C TYR A 280 3.31 -17.11 -3.01
N SER A 281 3.14 -18.31 -2.44
CA SER A 281 4.13 -19.39 -2.62
C SER A 281 4.16 -19.84 -4.08
N ALA A 282 5.26 -20.47 -4.50
CA ALA A 282 5.43 -20.89 -5.89
C ALA A 282 4.37 -21.90 -6.36
N ASP A 283 3.77 -22.66 -5.43
CA ASP A 283 2.71 -23.63 -5.69
C ASP A 283 1.31 -23.12 -5.31
N ALA A 284 1.16 -21.82 -5.03
CA ALA A 284 -0.07 -21.25 -4.52
C ALA A 284 -1.20 -21.30 -5.57
N VAL A 285 -2.37 -21.79 -5.14
CA VAL A 285 -3.62 -21.73 -5.91
C VAL A 285 -4.72 -21.17 -5.01
N LEU A 286 -5.14 -19.95 -5.30
CA LEU A 286 -6.22 -19.26 -4.58
C LEU A 286 -7.53 -19.43 -5.35
N LEU A 287 -8.46 -20.21 -4.80
CA LEU A 287 -9.84 -20.30 -5.26
C LEU A 287 -10.65 -19.14 -4.67
N VAL A 288 -11.45 -18.49 -5.51
CA VAL A 288 -12.37 -17.43 -5.10
C VAL A 288 -13.77 -17.77 -5.57
N LEU A 289 -14.72 -17.78 -4.63
CA LEU A 289 -16.14 -17.82 -4.91
C LEU A 289 -16.72 -16.41 -4.78
N ALA A 290 -17.62 -16.03 -5.68
CA ALA A 290 -18.23 -14.71 -5.72
C ALA A 290 -19.76 -14.79 -5.78
N SER A 291 -20.44 -13.92 -5.03
CA SER A 291 -21.91 -13.86 -4.99
C SER A 291 -22.53 -13.49 -6.34
N ASP A 292 -21.78 -12.83 -7.22
CA ASP A 292 -22.29 -12.27 -8.47
C ASP A 292 -21.37 -12.55 -9.67
N ALA A 293 -21.97 -12.39 -10.86
CA ALA A 293 -21.24 -12.39 -12.12
C ALA A 293 -20.22 -11.24 -12.18
N TYR A 294 -19.37 -11.23 -13.20
CA TYR A 294 -18.39 -10.16 -13.37
C TYR A 294 -19.08 -8.86 -13.78
N HIS A 295 -18.88 -7.82 -12.97
CA HIS A 295 -19.36 -6.47 -13.22
C HIS A 295 -18.21 -5.49 -12.94
N ALA A 296 -17.73 -4.82 -13.98
CA ALA A 296 -16.56 -3.93 -13.89
C ALA A 296 -16.85 -2.68 -13.03
N ASP A 297 -18.08 -2.21 -13.07
CA ASP A 297 -18.61 -1.05 -12.32
C ASP A 297 -18.77 -1.30 -10.81
N ASP A 298 -18.73 -2.56 -10.38
CA ASP A 298 -18.73 -2.93 -8.96
C ASP A 298 -17.36 -2.72 -8.29
N TYR A 299 -16.28 -2.57 -9.06
CA TYR A 299 -14.93 -2.39 -8.54
C TYR A 299 -14.68 -0.95 -8.09
N LEU A 300 -14.03 -0.81 -6.93
CA LEU A 300 -13.37 0.41 -6.46
C LEU A 300 -11.87 0.15 -6.48
N ARG A 301 -11.17 0.71 -7.48
CA ARG A 301 -9.73 0.43 -7.75
C ARG A 301 -8.79 1.55 -7.31
N ASP A 302 -9.35 2.69 -6.94
CA ASP A 302 -8.62 3.79 -6.34
C ASP A 302 -8.95 3.82 -4.84
N TYR A 303 -7.92 3.92 -4.00
CA TYR A 303 -8.09 3.86 -2.55
C TYR A 303 -8.81 5.10 -2.02
N VAL A 304 -8.57 6.27 -2.61
CA VAL A 304 -9.24 7.52 -2.20
C VAL A 304 -10.72 7.47 -2.56
N GLU A 305 -11.05 6.97 -3.75
CA GLU A 305 -12.44 6.70 -4.14
C GLU A 305 -13.11 5.69 -3.20
N PHE A 306 -12.40 4.65 -2.79
CA PHE A 306 -12.88 3.69 -1.79
C PHE A 306 -13.21 4.36 -0.46
N ILE A 307 -12.28 5.14 0.11
CA ILE A 307 -12.49 5.87 1.36
C ILE A 307 -13.66 6.86 1.25
N SER A 308 -13.78 7.56 0.12
CA SER A 308 -14.91 8.46 -0.14
C SER A 308 -16.23 7.70 -0.19
N HIS A 309 -16.26 6.55 -0.87
CA HIS A 309 -17.44 5.71 -1.01
C HIS A 309 -17.95 5.19 0.34
N ILE A 310 -17.07 4.65 1.19
CA ILE A 310 -17.47 4.14 2.51
C ILE A 310 -17.99 5.26 3.42
N ASN A 311 -17.36 6.44 3.41
CA ASN A 311 -17.76 7.56 4.25
C ASN A 311 -19.13 8.12 3.84
N SER A 312 -19.42 8.16 2.54
CA SER A 312 -20.72 8.62 2.03
C SER A 312 -21.90 7.74 2.48
N GLN A 313 -21.66 6.44 2.66
CA GLN A 313 -22.70 5.49 3.07
C GLN A 313 -22.93 5.53 4.60
N THR A 314 -21.87 5.68 5.39
CA THR A 314 -22.00 5.84 6.86
C THR A 314 -22.74 7.12 7.24
N ALA A 315 -22.64 8.18 6.42
CA ALA A 315 -23.39 9.42 6.64
C ALA A 315 -24.88 9.32 6.26
N GLN A 316 -25.30 8.26 5.57
CA GLN A 316 -26.69 8.01 5.15
C GLN A 316 -27.42 6.97 6.01
N SER A 317 -26.72 6.31 6.94
CA SER A 317 -27.24 5.32 7.89
C SER A 317 -27.38 5.88 9.30
#